data_AF-A0A0N7JHJ8-F1
#
_entry.id   AF-A0A0N7JHJ8-F1
#
_cell.length_a   1.000
_cell.length_b   1.000
_cell.length_c   1.000
_cell.angle_alpha   90.00
_cell.angle_beta   90.00
_cell.angle_gamma   90.00
#
_symmetry.space_group_name_H-M   'P 1'
#
loop_
_entity.id
_entity.type
_entity.pdbx_description
1 polymer ?
#
loop_
_entity_poly.entity_id
_entity_poly.type
_entity_poly.pdbx_seq_one_letter_code
_entity_poly.pdbx_strand_id
1 'polypeptide(L)'
;MKPYIELKGASGAVYRYKLAEDADPRTTIAGNFVYLDAAGAVLLAGETNNLIGAVSRWGEAQSRHSAASLYTRLNVSGASRSEEYADLIAALDPVMNREA
;
A
#
# COMPACT_ATOMS: atom_id res chain seq x y z
N MET A 1 11.92 -9.09 -5.83
CA MET A 1 10.54 -8.61 -6.02
C MET A 1 10.24 -8.30 -7.48
N LYS A 2 8.96 -8.25 -7.86
CA LYS A 2 8.52 -7.75 -9.17
C LYS A 2 8.43 -6.22 -9.14
N PRO A 3 8.78 -5.50 -10.23
CA PRO A 3 8.72 -4.03 -10.26
C PRO A 3 7.29 -3.49 -10.17
N TYR A 4 6.30 -4.31 -10.52
CA TYR A 4 4.88 -4.00 -10.41
C TYR A 4 4.12 -5.19 -9.85
N ILE A 5 3.02 -4.89 -9.16
CA ILE A 5 2.01 -5.85 -8.72
C ILE A 5 0.63 -5.33 -9.10
N GLU A 6 -0.34 -6.24 -9.16
CA GLU A 6 -1.74 -5.95 -9.40
C GLU A 6 -2.55 -6.48 -8.22
N LEU A 7 -3.35 -5.61 -7.62
CA LEU A 7 -4.23 -5.95 -6.51
C LEU A 7 -5.67 -5.82 -6.96
N LYS A 8 -6.48 -6.83 -6.66
CA LYS A 8 -7.90 -6.83 -6.98
C LYS A 8 -8.71 -6.35 -5.78
N GLY A 9 -9.51 -5.31 -5.96
CA GLY A 9 -10.44 -4.82 -4.94
C GLY A 9 -11.77 -5.58 -4.94
N ALA A 10 -12.62 -5.32 -3.94
CA ALA A 10 -13.87 -6.05 -3.72
C ALA A 10 -14.89 -5.80 -4.83
N SER A 11 -14.84 -4.61 -5.45
CA SER A 11 -15.59 -4.23 -6.63
C SER A 11 -15.22 -5.02 -7.90
N GLY A 12 -14.09 -5.72 -7.88
CA GLY A 12 -13.50 -6.38 -9.04
C GLY A 12 -12.53 -5.52 -9.84
N ALA A 13 -12.36 -4.25 -9.48
CA ALA A 13 -11.32 -3.38 -10.04
C ALA A 13 -9.92 -3.94 -9.78
N VAL A 14 -8.98 -3.65 -10.69
CA VAL A 14 -7.58 -4.05 -10.56
C VAL A 14 -6.71 -2.80 -10.49
N TYR A 15 -5.95 -2.70 -9.42
CA TYR A 15 -5.07 -1.58 -9.11
C TYR A 15 -3.61 -2.00 -9.25
N ARG A 16 -2.89 -1.34 -10.16
CA ARG A 16 -1.47 -1.60 -10.39
C ARG A 16 -0.61 -0.67 -9.54
N TYR A 17 0.30 -1.27 -8.79
CA TYR A 17 1.27 -0.58 -7.95
C TYR A 17 2.70 -0.81 -8.44
N LYS A 18 3.59 0.14 -8.15
CA LYS A 18 5.02 0.10 -8.46
C LYS A 18 5.84 -0.10 -7.18
N LEU A 19 6.88 -0.92 -7.24
CA LEU A 19 7.81 -1.10 -6.13
C LEU A 19 8.49 0.23 -5.79
N ALA A 20 8.48 0.62 -4.52
CA ALA A 20 9.35 1.65 -3.97
C ALA A 20 10.69 0.98 -3.61
N GLU A 21 11.74 1.29 -4.37
CA GLU A 21 13.08 0.76 -4.11
C GLU A 21 13.54 1.14 -2.71
N ASP A 22 14.18 0.21 -2.01
CA ASP A 22 14.61 0.37 -0.61
C ASP A 22 13.49 0.77 0.38
N ALA A 23 12.23 0.50 0.00
CA ALA A 23 11.05 1.01 0.69
C ALA A 23 11.04 2.55 0.83
N ASP A 24 11.55 3.26 -0.17
CA ASP A 24 11.58 4.71 -0.24
C ASP A 24 10.80 5.22 -1.48
N PRO A 25 9.62 5.83 -1.28
CA PRO A 25 8.80 6.33 -2.38
C PRO A 25 9.38 7.53 -3.14
N ARG A 26 10.31 8.30 -2.55
CA ARG A 26 10.99 9.47 -3.16
C ARG A 26 10.10 10.47 -3.89
N THR A 27 8.83 10.60 -3.50
CA THR A 27 7.89 11.51 -4.18
C THR A 27 6.93 12.18 -3.20
N THR A 28 6.75 13.50 -3.38
CA THR A 28 5.83 14.32 -2.58
C THR A 28 4.39 14.29 -3.09
N ILE A 29 4.12 13.53 -4.15
CA ILE A 29 2.80 13.42 -4.75
C ILE A 29 1.90 12.55 -3.87
N ALA A 30 0.60 12.88 -3.84
CA ALA A 30 -0.41 12.07 -3.17
C ALA A 30 -0.59 10.70 -3.84
N GLY A 31 -0.93 9.69 -3.05
CA GLY A 31 -1.07 8.33 -3.57
C GLY A 31 -1.50 7.29 -2.55
N ASN A 32 -1.76 6.10 -3.06
CA ASN A 32 -1.96 4.90 -2.27
C ASN A 32 -0.63 4.15 -2.10
N PHE A 33 -0.53 3.39 -1.03
CA PHE A 33 0.61 2.52 -0.78
C PHE A 33 0.17 1.22 -0.09
N VAL A 34 0.98 0.17 -0.26
CA VAL A 34 0.79 -1.11 0.41
C VAL A 34 2.11 -1.68 0.90
N TYR A 35 2.07 -2.35 2.06
CA TYR A 35 3.16 -3.19 2.55
C TYR A 35 2.83 -4.65 2.27
N LEU A 36 3.81 -5.39 1.75
CA LEU A 36 3.69 -6.82 1.52
C LEU A 36 4.77 -7.58 2.28
N ASP A 37 4.42 -8.78 2.75
CA ASP A 37 5.42 -9.77 3.20
C ASP A 37 6.15 -10.41 2.00
N ALA A 38 7.06 -11.36 2.28
CA ALA A 38 7.81 -12.07 1.24
C ALA A 38 6.94 -13.05 0.40
N ALA A 39 5.80 -13.48 0.94
CA ALA A 39 4.84 -14.34 0.24
C ALA A 39 3.90 -13.53 -0.69
N GLY A 40 3.89 -12.20 -0.55
CA GLY A 40 3.06 -11.30 -1.33
C GLY A 40 1.72 -10.97 -0.68
N ALA A 41 1.50 -11.33 0.58
CA ALA A 41 0.31 -10.95 1.32
C ALA A 41 0.37 -9.46 1.69
N VAL A 42 -0.74 -8.75 1.48
CA VAL A 42 -0.85 -7.33 1.86
C VAL A 42 -1.03 -7.24 3.37
N LEU A 43 -0.07 -6.62 4.04
CA LEU A 43 -0.06 -6.43 5.50
C LEU A 43 -0.73 -5.11 5.90
N LEU A 44 -0.52 -4.07 5.11
CA LEU A 44 -1.09 -2.74 5.28
C LEU A 44 -1.45 -2.18 3.91
N ALA A 45 -2.63 -1.58 3.80
CA ALA A 45 -2.96 -0.64 2.74
C ALA A 45 -3.14 0.76 3.35
N GLY A 46 -2.78 1.79 2.61
CA GLY A 46 -2.88 3.15 3.10
C GLY A 46 -2.99 4.18 1.99
N GLU A 47 -3.37 5.38 2.39
CA GLU A 47 -3.39 6.56 1.54
C GLU A 47 -2.66 7.73 2.20
N THR A 48 -2.12 8.62 1.38
CA THR A 48 -1.42 9.81 1.87
C THR A 48 -1.47 10.94 0.85
N ASN A 49 -1.44 12.19 1.33
CA ASN A 49 -1.25 13.36 0.49
C ASN A 49 0.21 13.60 0.10
N ASN A 50 1.15 12.84 0.69
CA ASN A 50 2.57 12.88 0.41
C ASN A 50 3.16 11.47 0.59
N LEU A 51 3.56 10.83 -0.51
CA LEU A 51 4.07 9.45 -0.50
C LEU A 51 5.38 9.27 0.28
N ILE A 52 6.16 10.32 0.58
CA ILE A 52 7.27 10.22 1.55
C ILE A 52 6.75 9.71 2.91
N GLY A 53 5.54 10.08 3.30
CA GLY A 53 4.92 9.63 4.56
C GLY A 53 4.48 8.15 4.58
N ALA A 54 4.53 7.46 3.43
CA ALA A 54 4.13 6.06 3.33
C ALA A 54 5.07 5.09 4.07
N VAL A 55 6.19 5.55 4.62
CA VAL A 55 7.12 4.76 5.44
C VAL A 55 6.88 4.88 6.94
N SER A 56 5.91 5.68 7.37
CA SER A 56 5.66 6.01 8.79
C SER A 56 5.49 4.78 9.70
N ARG A 57 4.90 3.70 9.19
CA ARG A 57 4.70 2.43 9.91
C ARG A 57 5.65 1.31 9.45
N TRP A 58 6.66 1.62 8.64
CA TRP A 58 7.53 0.60 8.04
C TRP A 58 8.34 -0.19 9.07
N GLY A 59 8.89 0.48 10.09
CA GLY A 59 9.64 -0.20 11.17
C GLY A 59 8.77 -1.16 12.00
N GLU A 60 7.53 -0.77 12.28
CA GLU A 60 6.53 -1.62 12.92
C GLU A 60 6.18 -2.83 12.04
N ALA A 61 5.91 -2.58 10.76
CA ALA A 61 5.56 -3.62 9.79
C ALA A 61 6.66 -4.67 9.63
N GLN A 62 7.93 -4.24 9.56
CA GLN A 62 9.07 -5.16 9.51
C GLN A 62 9.22 -5.99 10.78
N SER A 63 9.16 -5.34 11.95
CA SER A 63 9.45 -6.01 13.23
C SER A 63 8.35 -6.95 13.69
N ARG A 64 7.07 -6.63 13.44
CA ARG A 64 5.92 -7.39 13.94
C ARG A 64 5.31 -8.33 12.91
N HIS A 65 5.37 -7.95 11.63
CA HIS A 65 4.60 -8.61 10.57
C HIS A 65 5.48 -9.07 9.39
N SER A 66 6.81 -9.00 9.52
CA SER A 66 7.77 -9.41 8.50
C SER A 66 7.56 -8.74 7.14
N ALA A 67 7.19 -7.45 7.14
CA ALA A 67 7.08 -6.68 5.91
C ALA A 67 8.40 -6.71 5.12
N ALA A 68 8.30 -7.04 3.83
CA ALA A 68 9.45 -7.19 2.95
C ALA A 68 9.46 -6.13 1.84
N SER A 69 8.29 -5.68 1.39
CA SER A 69 8.17 -4.74 0.26
C SER A 69 7.21 -3.58 0.55
N LEU A 70 7.53 -2.38 0.03
CA LEU A 70 6.60 -1.26 -0.08
C LEU A 70 6.31 -0.98 -1.56
N TYR A 71 5.04 -0.90 -1.89
CA TYR A 71 4.56 -0.58 -3.23
C TYR A 71 3.70 0.68 -3.18
N THR A 72 3.82 1.54 -4.19
CA THR A 72 3.12 2.82 -4.27
C THR A 72 2.40 3.00 -5.59
N ARG A 73 1.36 3.84 -5.57
CA ARG A 73 0.58 4.24 -6.73
C ARG A 73 0.25 5.73 -6.61
N LEU A 74 0.60 6.50 -7.64
CA LEU A 74 0.22 7.92 -7.69
C LEU A 74 -1.30 8.03 -7.84
N ASN A 75 -1.92 8.80 -6.95
CA ASN A 75 -3.35 9.04 -6.93
C ASN A 75 -3.65 10.43 -6.33
N VAL A 76 -3.70 11.42 -7.21
CA VAL A 76 -3.87 12.83 -6.83
C VAL A 76 -5.32 13.19 -6.46
N SER A 77 -6.28 12.41 -6.94
CA SER A 77 -7.70 12.57 -6.62
C SER A 77 -7.97 12.00 -5.23
N GLY A 78 -8.35 12.86 -4.27
CA GLY A 78 -8.71 12.42 -2.93
C GLY A 78 -9.85 11.40 -2.92
N ALA A 79 -10.93 11.66 -3.66
CA ALA A 79 -12.08 10.76 -3.75
C ALA A 79 -11.68 9.39 -4.30
N SER A 80 -10.97 9.36 -5.44
CA SER A 80 -10.53 8.10 -6.06
C SER A 80 -9.54 7.32 -5.19
N ARG A 81 -8.74 8.03 -4.39
CA ARG A 81 -7.77 7.41 -3.46
C ARG A 81 -8.47 6.76 -2.27
N SER A 82 -9.47 7.42 -1.70
CA SER A 82 -10.27 6.87 -0.61
C SER A 82 -11.17 5.72 -1.07
N GLU A 83 -11.72 5.80 -2.29
CA GLU A 83 -12.47 4.69 -2.90
C GLU A 83 -11.59 3.46 -3.12
N GLU A 84 -10.41 3.62 -3.72
CA GLU A 84 -9.44 2.53 -3.93
C GLU A 84 -9.00 1.91 -2.59
N TYR A 85 -8.70 2.74 -1.59
CA TYR A 85 -8.35 2.28 -0.26
C TYR A 85 -9.47 1.42 0.34
N ALA A 86 -10.70 1.93 0.38
CA ALA A 86 -11.84 1.20 0.93
C ALA A 86 -12.07 -0.14 0.19
N ASP A 87 -11.91 -0.15 -1.14
CA ASP A 87 -12.10 -1.34 -1.97
C ASP A 87 -11.05 -2.43 -1.71
N LEU A 88 -9.79 -2.02 -1.49
CA LEU A 88 -8.70 -2.93 -1.12
C LEU A 88 -8.85 -3.45 0.31
N ILE A 89 -9.26 -2.61 1.26
CA ILE A 89 -9.53 -3.05 2.64
C ILE A 89 -10.63 -4.10 2.66
N ALA A 90 -11.74 -3.85 1.94
CA ALA A 90 -12.85 -4.78 1.86
C ALA A 90 -12.48 -6.14 1.23
N ALA A 91 -11.55 -6.15 0.26
CA ALA A 91 -11.12 -7.38 -0.40
C ALA A 91 -10.06 -8.18 0.36
N LEU A 92 -9.12 -7.49 1.01
CA LEU A 92 -7.88 -8.10 1.48
C LEU A 92 -7.77 -8.21 3.00
N ASP A 93 -8.60 -7.47 3.75
CA ASP A 93 -8.58 -7.38 5.22
C ASP A 93 -7.14 -7.33 5.82
N PRO A 94 -6.29 -6.34 5.45
CA PRO A 94 -4.90 -6.36 5.85
C PRO A 94 -4.74 -6.28 7.38
N VAL A 95 -3.89 -7.14 7.93
CA VAL A 95 -3.77 -7.31 9.39
C VAL A 95 -3.46 -5.99 10.12
N MET A 96 -2.58 -5.15 9.59
CA MET A 96 -2.16 -3.89 10.23
C MET A 96 -3.22 -2.78 10.16
N ASN A 97 -4.21 -2.90 9.27
CA ASN A 97 -5.34 -1.96 9.21
C ASN A 97 -6.37 -2.24 10.31
N ARG A 98 -6.42 -3.46 10.86
CA ARG A 98 -7.28 -3.83 12.00
C ARG A 98 -6.71 -3.42 13.36
N GLU A 99 -5.40 -3.20 13.41
CA GLU A 99 -4.67 -2.82 14.63
C GLU A 99 -4.67 -1.29 14.88
N ALA A 100 -5.37 -0.52 14.04
CA ALA A 100 -5.40 0.94 14.06
C ALA A 100 -6.54 1.50 14.94
#